data_AF-A0A831LU27-F1
#
_entry.id   AF-A0A831LU27-F1
#
_cell.length_a   1.000
_cell.length_b   1.000
_cell.length_c   1.000
_cell.angle_alpha   90.00
_cell.angle_beta   90.00
_cell.angle_gamma   90.00
#
_symmetry.space_group_name_H-M   'P 1'
#
loop_
_entity.id
_entity.type
_entity.pdbx_description
1 polymer ?
#
loop_
_entity_poly.entity_id
_entity_poly.type
_entity_poly.pdbx_seq_one_letter_code
_entity_poly.pdbx_strand_id
1 'polypeptide(L)' 'MLDRDKIREGLTFDDVLLLPAHSTVLPKEVDLSTHLTAAVKLNTPLLSAAMDTVTESRTAICMAREG' A
#
# COMPACT_ATOMS: atom_id res chain seq x y z
N MET A 1 -13.08 33.51 -9.56
CA MET A 1 -11.87 33.04 -10.25
C MET A 1 -10.90 32.61 -9.16
N LEU A 2 -10.60 31.32 -9.04
CA LEU A 2 -9.67 30.83 -8.02
C LEU A 2 -8.27 31.37 -8.34
N ASP A 3 -7.61 31.88 -7.31
CA ASP A 3 -6.25 32.41 -7.35
C ASP A 3 -5.27 31.28 -7.66
N ARG A 4 -4.70 31.26 -8.87
CA ARG A 4 -3.83 30.16 -9.35
C ARG A 4 -2.57 30.00 -8.51
N ASP A 5 -2.14 31.06 -7.83
CA ASP A 5 -0.95 31.06 -6.96
C ASP A 5 -1.14 30.28 -5.64
N LYS A 6 -2.34 29.76 -5.38
CA LYS A 6 -2.66 28.98 -4.16
C LYS A 6 -2.83 27.47 -4.37
N ILE A 7 -2.71 26.95 -5.58
CA ILE A 7 -2.81 25.51 -5.84
C ILE A 7 -1.43 24.87 -5.70
N ARG A 8 -1.29 23.90 -4.80
CA ARG A 8 -0.06 23.13 -4.64
C ARG A 8 0.06 22.08 -5.73
N GLU A 9 1.29 21.86 -6.19
CA GLU A 9 1.62 20.75 -7.08
C GLU A 9 1.36 19.40 -6.37
N GLY A 10 0.78 18.45 -7.10
CA GLY A 10 0.57 17.08 -6.65
C GLY A 10 1.43 16.14 -7.49
N LEU A 11 2.16 15.25 -6.83
CA LEU A 11 3.05 14.28 -7.46
C LEU A 11 2.38 12.90 -7.50
N THR A 12 2.60 12.14 -8.58
CA THR A 12 2.24 10.72 -8.71
C THR A 12 3.47 9.82 -8.52
N PHE A 13 3.29 8.50 -8.61
CA PHE A 13 4.38 7.52 -8.44
C PHE A 13 5.49 7.69 -9.48
N ASP A 14 5.16 8.07 -10.71
CA ASP A 14 6.14 8.23 -11.81
C ASP A 14 6.99 9.51 -11.69
N ASP A 15 6.61 10.45 -10.81
CA ASP A 15 7.33 11.72 -10.62
C ASP A 15 8.47 11.61 -9.60
N VAL A 16 8.56 10.50 -8.85
CA VAL A 16 9.45 10.38 -7.69
C VAL A 16 10.21 9.07 -7.64
N LEU A 17 11.36 9.07 -6.96
CA LEU A 17 12.15 7.89 -6.65
C LEU A 17 12.50 7.85 -5.17
N LEU A 18 12.58 6.65 -4.61
CA LEU A 18 13.14 6.44 -3.28
C LEU A 18 14.66 6.60 -3.34
N LEU A 19 15.22 7.49 -2.52
CA LEU A 19 16.66 7.63 -2.37
C LEU A 19 17.20 6.47 -1.52
N PRO A 20 18.22 5.72 -2.00
CA PRO A 20 18.85 4.68 -1.19
C PRO A 20 19.45 5.25 0.10
N ALA A 21 19.39 4.46 1.17
CA ALA A 21 19.96 4.79 2.47
C ALA A 21 20.76 3.60 3.02
N HIS A 22 21.63 3.87 4.00
CA HIS A 22 22.35 2.83 4.71
C HIS A 22 21.36 1.86 5.38
N SER A 23 21.53 0.56 5.16
CA SER A 23 20.70 -0.48 5.76
C SER A 23 21.52 -1.39 6.66
N THR A 24 20.98 -1.72 7.83
CA THR A 24 21.47 -2.78 8.71
C THR A 24 20.56 -4.00 8.71
N VAL A 25 19.51 -4.01 7.88
CA VAL A 25 18.52 -5.09 7.79
C VAL A 25 18.59 -5.77 6.44
N LEU A 26 18.43 -7.10 6.43
CA LEU A 26 18.29 -7.85 5.19
C LEU A 26 16.82 -7.86 4.75
N PRO A 27 16.52 -7.92 3.44
CA PRO A 27 15.14 -7.93 2.94
C PRO A 27 14.25 -9.01 3.57
N LYS A 28 14.80 -10.19 3.88
CA LYS A 28 14.08 -11.31 4.52
C LYS A 28 13.72 -11.06 5.98
N GLU A 29 14.27 -10.04 6.61
CA GLU A 29 14.12 -9.71 8.04
C GLU A 29 13.13 -8.56 8.27
N VAL A 30 12.61 -7.96 7.19
CA VAL A 30 11.65 -6.86 7.26
C VAL A 30 10.28 -7.40 7.68
N ASP A 31 9.66 -6.76 8.68
CA ASP A 31 8.27 -7.03 9.07
C ASP A 31 7.31 -6.34 8.09
N LEU A 32 6.49 -7.12 7.40
CA LEU A 32 5.46 -6.64 6.47
C LEU A 32 4.10 -6.43 7.14
N SER A 33 3.96 -6.77 8.41
CA SER A 33 2.69 -6.68 9.11
C SER A 33 2.26 -5.23 9.28
N THR A 34 0.97 -4.96 9.09
CA THR A 34 0.41 -3.59 9.11
C THR A 34 -0.99 -3.57 9.71
N HIS A 35 -1.47 -2.38 10.04
CA HIS A 35 -2.83 -2.16 10.53
C HIS A 35 -3.71 -1.61 9.42
N LEU A 36 -4.74 -2.37 9.01
CA LEU A 36 -5.78 -1.88 8.11
C LEU A 36 -6.70 -0.89 8.83
N THR A 37 -7.00 -1.18 10.10
CA THR A 37 -7.70 -0.29 11.02
C THR A 37 -7.05 -0.40 12.40
N ALA A 38 -7.49 0.41 13.36
CA ALA A 38 -7.01 0.33 14.73
C ALA A 38 -7.18 -1.07 15.35
N ALA A 39 -8.18 -1.85 14.92
CA ALA A 39 -8.49 -3.17 15.46
C ALA A 39 -8.06 -4.34 14.54
N VAL A 40 -7.79 -4.08 13.26
CA VAL A 40 -7.53 -5.14 12.26
C VAL A 40 -6.08 -5.08 11.80
N LYS A 41 -5.32 -6.12 12.12
CA LYS A 41 -3.93 -6.32 11.69
C LYS A 41 -3.87 -7.29 10.50
N LEU A 42 -3.06 -6.96 9.50
CA LEU A 42 -2.73 -7.80 8.34
C LEU A 42 -1.28 -8.26 8.44
N ASN A 43 -0.96 -9.42 7.85
CA ASN A 43 0.43 -9.89 7.80
C ASN A 43 1.19 -9.29 6.61
N THR A 44 0.49 -8.83 5.57
CA THR A 44 1.07 -8.06 4.46
C THR A 44 0.25 -6.79 4.17
N PRO A 45 0.85 -5.71 3.61
CA PRO A 45 0.16 -4.47 3.33
C PRO A 45 -0.56 -4.49 1.98
N LEU A 46 -1.27 -5.58 1.69
CA LEU A 46 -1.98 -5.79 0.42
C LEU A 46 -3.47 -6.00 0.66
N LEU A 47 -4.29 -5.39 -0.21
CA LEU A 47 -5.75 -5.57 -0.21
C LEU A 47 -6.23 -5.65 -1.66
N SER A 48 -7.08 -6.63 -1.96
CA SER A 48 -7.69 -6.74 -3.29
C SER A 48 -8.78 -5.69 -3.47
N ALA A 49 -8.93 -5.18 -4.70
CA ALA A 49 -9.94 -4.17 -4.99
C ALA A 49 -11.36 -4.72 -4.84
N ALA A 50 -12.26 -3.91 -4.27
CA ALA A 50 -13.68 -4.24 -4.15
C ALA A 50 -14.41 -4.04 -5.50
N MET A 51 -14.09 -4.91 -6.47
CA MET A 51 -14.63 -4.89 -7.83
C MET A 51 -15.17 -6.28 -8.18
N ASP A 52 -16.26 -6.30 -8.95
CA ASP A 52 -16.95 -7.51 -9.43
C ASP A 52 -16.05 -8.48 -10.21
N THR A 53 -15.09 -7.94 -10.95
CA THR A 53 -14.14 -8.69 -11.78
C THR A 53 -12.84 -9.03 -11.05
N VAL A 54 -12.67 -8.60 -9.80
CA VAL A 54 -11.43 -8.77 -9.02
C VAL A 54 -11.66 -9.66 -7.80
N THR A 55 -12.61 -9.29 -6.94
CA THR A 55 -12.77 -9.92 -5.63
C THR A 55 -14.13 -10.54 -5.46
N GLU A 56 -14.16 -11.86 -5.59
CA GLU A 56 -15.22 -12.72 -5.06
C GLU A 56 -14.65 -13.61 -3.94
N SER A 57 -15.42 -14.58 -3.46
CA SER A 57 -15.05 -15.47 -2.35
C SER A 57 -13.69 -16.16 -2.57
N ARG A 58 -13.39 -16.62 -3.79
CA ARG A 58 -12.14 -17.32 -4.08
C ARG A 58 -10.91 -16.42 -3.92
N THR A 59 -10.97 -15.20 -4.44
CA THR A 59 -9.87 -14.22 -4.30
C THR A 59 -9.69 -13.84 -2.84
N ALA A 60 -10.78 -13.57 -2.12
CA ALA A 60 -10.72 -13.22 -0.69
C ALA A 60 -10.05 -14.32 0.17
N ILE A 61 -10.41 -15.59 -0.07
CA ILE A 61 -9.80 -16.73 0.63
C ILE A 61 -8.31 -16.85 0.32
N CYS A 62 -7.92 -16.64 -0.95
CA CYS A 62 -6.51 -16.70 -1.36
C CYS A 62 -5.70 -15.60 -0.68
N MET A 63 -6.14 -14.34 -0.77
CA MET A 63 -5.46 -13.19 -0.16
C MET A 63 -5.30 -13.38 1.35
N ALA A 64 -6.34 -13.83 2.05
CA ALA A 64 -6.29 -14.06 3.49
C ALA A 64 -5.31 -15.19 3.90
N ARG A 65 -4.99 -16.12 2.99
CA ARG A 65 -3.99 -17.18 3.23
C ARG A 65 -2.56 -16.71 2.98
N GLU A 66 -2.37 -15.84 1.99
CA GLU A 66 -1.06 -15.30 1.62
C GLU A 66 -0.59 -14.19 2.58
N GLY A 67 -1.52 -13.57 3.34
CA GLY A 67 -1.18 -12.84 4.58
C GLY A 67 -1.78 -11.46 4.74
#